data_AF-A0A7C4YMF7-F1
#
_entry.id   AF-A0A7C4YMF7-F1
#
_cell.length_a   1.000
_cell.length_b   1.000
_cell.length_c   1.000
_cell.angle_alpha   90.00
_cell.angle_beta   90.00
_cell.angle_gamma   90.00
#
_symmetry.space_group_name_H-M   'P 1'
#
loop_
_entity.id
_entity.type
_entity.pdbx_description
1 polymer ?
#
loop_
_entity_poly.entity_id
_entity_poly.type
_entity_poly.pdbx_seq_one_letter_code
_entity_poly.pdbx_strand_id
1 'polypeptide(L)'
;NPADFTLLICIAETIDPKKNLYKAFEKKNGVIESPNLTVSELKEWIQKVVANSNKKISPSALDELIARTGINLSDITNSLTILLNYTGNKSKIEVEDVIYACADVAEETVWNLTDAIANANAGRAWEVLNDLINQGKTAPEIIGIIQWLLENAYKTTSASEEKPKSAYVENKVAPLAQRLGLKKLIQAMNLCNEVTAQIRQSGANERLALELLVLKLSTHSSK
;
A
#
# COMPACT_ATOMS: atom_id res chain seq x y z
N ASN A 1 -32.55 -3.72 -23.76
CA ASN A 1 -31.36 -4.08 -24.57
C ASN A 1 -30.82 -2.79 -25.17
N PRO A 2 -29.49 -2.57 -25.15
CA PRO A 2 -28.89 -1.45 -25.87
C PRO A 2 -29.16 -1.59 -27.38
N ALA A 3 -28.99 -0.50 -28.14
CA ALA A 3 -29.09 -0.55 -29.60
C ALA A 3 -27.96 -1.39 -30.21
N ASP A 4 -28.17 -1.96 -31.39
CA ASP A 4 -27.25 -2.94 -32.01
C ASP A 4 -25.86 -2.37 -32.32
N PHE A 5 -25.75 -1.06 -32.49
CA PHE A 5 -24.49 -0.34 -32.71
C PHE A 5 -23.80 0.10 -31.40
N THR A 6 -24.33 -0.28 -30.24
CA THR A 6 -23.83 0.15 -28.93
C THR A 6 -23.27 -1.02 -28.14
N LEU A 7 -22.00 -0.92 -27.76
CA LEU A 7 -21.40 -1.79 -26.75
C LEU A 7 -21.58 -1.15 -25.37
N LEU A 8 -22.41 -1.76 -24.53
CA LEU A 8 -22.59 -1.34 -23.15
C LEU A 8 -21.58 -2.07 -22.25
N ILE A 9 -20.67 -1.31 -21.65
CA ILE A 9 -19.73 -1.79 -20.62
C ILE A 9 -20.13 -1.16 -19.29
N CYS A 10 -20.34 -1.98 -18.27
CA CYS A 10 -20.58 -1.53 -16.91
C CYS A 10 -19.42 -1.97 -16.02
N ILE A 11 -18.85 -1.02 -15.27
CA ILE A 11 -17.76 -1.27 -14.32
C ILE A 11 -18.32 -1.03 -12.92
N ALA A 12 -18.16 -2.01 -12.03
CA ALA A 12 -18.61 -1.93 -10.65
C ALA A 12 -17.63 -2.67 -9.75
N GLU A 13 -17.31 -2.10 -8.58
CA GLU A 13 -16.49 -2.77 -7.56
C GLU A 13 -17.25 -3.93 -6.90
N THR A 14 -18.54 -3.75 -6.68
CA THR A 14 -19.43 -4.79 -6.12
C THR A 14 -20.78 -4.75 -6.81
N ILE A 15 -21.38 -5.93 -6.98
CA ILE A 15 -22.73 -6.08 -7.52
C ILE A 15 -23.41 -7.27 -6.87
N ASP A 16 -24.67 -7.13 -6.49
CA ASP A 16 -25.46 -8.22 -5.93
C ASP A 16 -25.89 -9.19 -7.06
N PRO A 17 -25.45 -10.46 -7.05
CA PRO A 17 -25.80 -11.43 -8.09
C PRO A 17 -27.31 -11.70 -8.22
N LYS A 18 -28.09 -11.37 -7.19
CA LYS A 18 -29.55 -11.57 -7.19
C LYS A 18 -30.29 -10.53 -8.04
N LYS A 19 -29.67 -9.37 -8.31
CA LYS A 19 -30.29 -8.26 -9.03
C LYS A 19 -30.53 -8.61 -10.50
N ASN A 20 -31.64 -8.10 -11.03
CA ASN A 20 -32.04 -8.34 -12.43
C ASN A 20 -30.99 -7.87 -13.44
N LEU A 21 -30.24 -6.80 -13.12
CA LEU A 21 -29.18 -6.31 -13.99
C LEU A 21 -28.03 -7.32 -14.13
N TYR A 22 -27.53 -7.86 -13.01
CA TYR A 22 -26.48 -8.89 -13.02
C TYR A 22 -26.92 -10.12 -13.82
N LYS A 23 -28.11 -10.66 -13.52
CA LYS A 23 -28.69 -11.81 -14.24
C LYS A 23 -28.86 -11.55 -15.74
N ALA A 24 -29.07 -10.30 -16.16
CA ALA A 24 -29.18 -9.95 -17.57
C ALA A 24 -27.83 -10.01 -18.30
N PHE A 25 -26.73 -9.63 -17.64
CA PHE A 25 -25.37 -9.79 -18.17
C PHE A 25 -24.91 -11.25 -18.12
N GLU A 26 -25.19 -11.96 -17.02
CA GLU A 26 -24.82 -13.37 -16.81
C GLU A 26 -25.42 -14.27 -17.90
N LYS A 27 -26.71 -14.09 -18.22
CA LYS A 27 -27.39 -14.83 -19.30
C LYS A 27 -26.74 -14.67 -20.68
N LYS A 28 -25.91 -13.64 -20.86
CA LYS A 28 -25.20 -13.36 -22.12
C LYS A 28 -23.69 -13.62 -22.01
N ASN A 29 -23.23 -14.30 -20.96
CA ASN A 29 -21.80 -14.49 -20.65
C ASN A 29 -21.02 -13.17 -20.62
N GLY A 30 -21.69 -12.06 -20.27
CA GLY A 30 -21.11 -10.71 -20.25
C GLY A 30 -20.54 -10.29 -18.89
N VAL A 31 -20.41 -11.22 -17.95
CA VAL A 31 -19.84 -10.96 -16.62
C VAL A 31 -18.40 -11.42 -16.62
N ILE A 32 -17.49 -10.48 -16.34
CA ILE A 32 -16.07 -10.75 -16.12
C ILE A 32 -15.76 -10.32 -14.69
N GLU A 33 -15.36 -11.28 -13.87
CA GLU A 33 -14.89 -11.01 -12.52
C GLU A 33 -13.39 -10.74 -12.54
N SER A 34 -12.94 -9.75 -11.78
CA SER A 34 -11.53 -9.38 -11.64
C SER A 34 -11.20 -9.22 -10.15
N PRO A 35 -11.21 -10.32 -9.38
CA PRO A 35 -10.88 -10.26 -7.96
C PRO A 35 -9.41 -9.90 -7.76
N ASN A 36 -9.10 -9.34 -6.59
CA ASN A 36 -7.72 -9.18 -6.16
C ASN A 36 -7.06 -10.56 -6.03
N LEU A 37 -5.85 -10.70 -6.56
CA LEU A 37 -5.08 -11.93 -6.44
C LEU A 37 -4.56 -12.08 -5.01
N THR A 38 -4.65 -13.30 -4.47
CA THR A 38 -3.88 -13.66 -3.28
C THR A 38 -2.38 -13.61 -3.60
N VAL A 39 -1.53 -13.52 -2.58
CA VAL A 39 -0.07 -13.53 -2.77
C VAL A 39 0.40 -14.76 -3.55
N SER A 40 -0.23 -15.92 -3.35
CA SER A 40 0.10 -17.14 -4.08
C SER A 40 -0.29 -17.06 -5.55
N GLU A 41 -1.52 -16.63 -5.85
CA GLU A 41 -1.99 -16.46 -7.23
C GLU A 41 -1.21 -15.38 -7.97
N LEU A 42 -0.80 -14.33 -7.26
CA LEU A 42 0.02 -13.27 -7.79
C LEU A 42 1.41 -13.78 -8.20
N LYS A 43 2.04 -14.60 -7.35
CA LYS A 43 3.32 -15.26 -7.67
C LYS A 43 3.20 -16.11 -8.94
N GLU A 44 2.15 -16.90 -9.06
CA GLU A 44 1.90 -17.70 -10.27
C GLU A 44 1.64 -16.83 -11.51
N TRP A 45 0.89 -15.75 -11.35
CA TRP A 45 0.61 -14.80 -12.43
C TRP A 45 1.89 -14.14 -12.93
N ILE A 46 2.75 -13.65 -12.03
CA ILE A 46 4.05 -13.07 -12.38
C ILE A 46 4.90 -14.09 -13.16
N GLN A 47 4.98 -15.33 -12.66
CA GLN A 47 5.72 -16.40 -13.33
C GLN A 47 5.21 -16.66 -14.76
N LYS A 48 3.88 -16.65 -14.97
CA LYS A 48 3.27 -16.79 -16.29
C LYS A 48 3.63 -15.61 -17.21
N VAL A 49 3.58 -14.37 -16.71
CA VAL A 49 3.96 -13.17 -17.50
C VAL A 49 5.43 -13.22 -17.92
N VAL A 50 6.33 -13.60 -17.00
CA VAL A 50 7.76 -13.75 -17.30
C VAL A 50 8.00 -14.91 -18.29
N ALA A 51 7.28 -16.02 -18.14
CA ALA A 51 7.37 -17.17 -19.05
C ALA A 51 6.90 -16.82 -20.48
N ASN A 52 5.87 -15.98 -20.63
CA ASN A 52 5.42 -15.47 -21.94
C ASN A 52 6.50 -14.64 -22.65
N SER A 53 7.47 -14.11 -21.90
CA SER A 53 8.65 -13.43 -22.42
C SER A 53 9.84 -14.36 -22.63
N ASN A 54 9.63 -15.68 -22.64
CA ASN A 54 10.65 -16.74 -22.76
C ASN A 54 11.75 -16.66 -21.68
N LYS A 55 11.40 -16.16 -20.49
CA LYS A 55 12.31 -16.01 -19.35
C LYS A 55 11.82 -16.82 -18.15
N LYS A 56 12.68 -16.99 -17.16
CA LYS A 56 12.34 -17.52 -15.84
C LYS A 56 12.69 -16.49 -14.78
N ILE A 57 11.98 -16.48 -13.66
CA ILE A 57 12.30 -15.67 -12.48
C ILE A 57 12.61 -16.60 -11.31
N SER A 58 13.66 -16.32 -10.55
CA SER A 58 13.97 -17.12 -9.36
C SER A 58 12.99 -16.81 -8.21
N PRO A 59 12.78 -17.74 -7.26
CA PRO A 59 11.88 -17.50 -6.13
C PRO A 59 12.26 -16.28 -5.30
N SER A 60 13.56 -16.06 -5.07
CA SER A 60 14.06 -14.89 -4.34
C SER A 60 13.78 -13.58 -5.09
N ALA A 61 13.98 -13.55 -6.41
CA ALA A 61 13.63 -12.39 -7.24
C ALA A 61 12.14 -12.09 -7.23
N LEU A 62 11.30 -13.13 -7.21
CA LEU A 62 9.85 -13.00 -7.14
C LEU A 62 9.41 -12.40 -5.80
N ASP A 63 9.98 -12.87 -4.70
CA ASP A 63 9.71 -12.36 -3.36
C ASP A 63 10.18 -10.90 -3.22
N GLU A 64 11.38 -10.58 -3.72
CA GLU A 64 11.89 -9.21 -3.74
C GLU A 64 11.02 -8.27 -4.58
N LEU A 65 10.56 -8.71 -5.76
CA LEU A 65 9.70 -7.90 -6.62
C LEU A 65 8.41 -7.52 -5.87
N ILE A 66 7.74 -8.51 -5.26
CA ILE A 66 6.52 -8.28 -4.48
C ILE A 66 6.80 -7.38 -3.27
N ALA A 67 7.96 -7.54 -2.61
CA ALA A 67 8.34 -6.68 -1.48
C ALA A 67 8.47 -5.20 -1.91
N ARG A 68 9.06 -4.94 -3.08
CA ARG A 68 9.25 -3.58 -3.61
C ARG A 68 7.96 -2.95 -4.13
N THR A 69 7.12 -3.72 -4.81
CA THR A 69 5.91 -3.21 -5.47
C THR A 69 4.64 -3.29 -4.63
N GLY A 70 4.62 -4.16 -3.62
CA GLY A 70 3.38 -4.60 -2.98
C GLY A 70 2.59 -5.54 -3.89
N ILE A 71 1.29 -5.72 -3.62
CA ILE A 71 0.41 -6.64 -4.37
C ILE A 71 -0.43 -5.96 -5.46
N ASN A 72 -0.28 -4.64 -5.64
CA ASN A 72 -1.04 -3.91 -6.65
C ASN A 72 -0.57 -4.35 -8.05
N LEU A 73 -1.49 -4.91 -8.84
CA LEU A 73 -1.19 -5.45 -10.16
C LEU A 73 -0.62 -4.39 -11.12
N SER A 74 -1.03 -3.13 -10.98
CA SER A 74 -0.51 -2.04 -11.82
C SER A 74 0.97 -1.78 -11.56
N ASP A 75 1.36 -1.69 -10.30
CA ASP A 75 2.76 -1.44 -9.89
C ASP A 75 3.66 -2.62 -10.26
N ILE A 76 3.14 -3.84 -10.12
CA ILE A 76 3.82 -5.06 -10.54
C ILE A 76 3.99 -5.09 -12.06
N THR A 77 2.95 -4.77 -12.83
CA THR A 77 3.03 -4.78 -14.30
C THR A 77 4.04 -3.75 -14.81
N ASN A 78 4.05 -2.56 -14.21
CA ASN A 78 5.04 -1.52 -14.51
C ASN A 78 6.46 -2.00 -14.20
N SER A 79 6.66 -2.56 -13.01
CA SER A 79 7.97 -3.06 -12.58
C SER A 79 8.44 -4.24 -13.41
N LEU A 80 7.55 -5.16 -13.78
CA LEU A 80 7.86 -6.25 -14.71
C LEU A 80 8.26 -5.73 -16.08
N THR A 81 7.59 -4.71 -16.60
CA THR A 81 7.96 -4.09 -17.88
C THR A 81 9.38 -3.53 -17.82
N ILE A 82 9.71 -2.81 -16.75
CA ILE A 82 11.06 -2.27 -16.53
C ILE A 82 12.08 -3.41 -16.41
N LEU A 83 11.78 -4.43 -15.60
CA LEU A 83 12.66 -5.57 -15.35
C LEU A 83 12.93 -6.42 -16.59
N LEU A 84 11.91 -6.67 -17.40
CA LEU A 84 12.03 -7.39 -18.67
C LEU A 84 12.90 -6.63 -19.67
N ASN A 85 12.72 -5.30 -19.75
CA ASN A 85 13.56 -4.43 -20.58
C ASN A 85 15.01 -4.39 -20.08
N TYR A 86 15.20 -4.21 -18.77
CA TYR A 86 16.52 -4.16 -18.12
C TYR A 86 17.32 -5.44 -18.34
N THR A 87 16.67 -6.60 -18.19
CA THR A 87 17.34 -7.90 -18.31
C THR A 87 17.64 -8.31 -19.76
N GLY A 88 17.13 -7.60 -20.77
CA GLY A 88 17.44 -7.82 -22.18
C GLY A 88 17.33 -9.28 -22.61
N ASN A 89 18.43 -9.88 -23.08
CA ASN A 89 18.45 -11.29 -23.53
C ASN A 89 18.71 -12.32 -22.42
N LYS A 90 18.87 -11.90 -21.16
CA LYS A 90 19.10 -12.82 -20.03
C LYS A 90 17.89 -13.75 -19.87
N SER A 91 18.11 -15.07 -19.83
CA SER A 91 17.03 -16.07 -19.77
C SER A 91 16.47 -16.29 -18.36
N LYS A 92 17.19 -15.88 -17.32
CA LYS A 92 16.78 -16.01 -15.92
C LYS A 92 16.98 -14.70 -15.17
N ILE A 93 15.91 -14.21 -14.56
CA ILE A 93 15.86 -13.03 -13.69
C ILE A 93 16.23 -13.49 -12.27
N GLU A 94 17.22 -12.83 -11.69
CA GLU A 94 17.71 -13.06 -10.32
C GLU A 94 17.44 -11.85 -9.42
N VAL A 95 17.67 -12.00 -8.12
CA VAL A 95 17.26 -10.99 -7.12
C VAL A 95 17.95 -9.65 -7.36
N GLU A 96 19.21 -9.69 -7.79
CA GLU A 96 19.99 -8.49 -8.09
C GLU A 96 19.37 -7.69 -9.24
N ASP A 97 18.82 -8.36 -10.26
CA ASP A 97 18.17 -7.67 -11.38
C ASP A 97 16.98 -6.84 -10.88
N VAL A 98 16.22 -7.37 -9.91
CA VAL A 98 15.08 -6.69 -9.30
C VAL A 98 15.55 -5.50 -8.47
N ILE A 99 16.58 -5.69 -7.65
CA ILE A 99 17.15 -4.63 -6.81
C ILE A 99 17.65 -3.45 -7.66
N TYR A 100 18.27 -3.72 -8.81
CA TYR A 100 18.80 -2.66 -9.68
C TYR A 100 17.74 -2.02 -10.57
N ALA A 101 16.72 -2.76 -11.01
CA ALA A 101 15.74 -2.28 -11.99
C ALA A 101 14.47 -1.69 -11.36
N CYS A 102 14.06 -2.17 -10.19
CA CYS A 102 12.75 -1.86 -9.61
C CYS A 102 12.86 -0.88 -8.42
N ALA A 103 12.00 0.14 -8.43
CA ALA A 103 11.88 1.09 -7.33
C ALA A 103 11.07 0.52 -6.14
N ASP A 104 11.30 1.06 -4.95
CA ASP A 104 10.63 0.68 -3.70
C ASP A 104 9.27 1.39 -3.52
N VAL A 105 8.32 1.15 -4.44
CA VAL A 105 6.99 1.81 -4.50
C VAL A 105 6.16 1.57 -3.23
N ALA A 106 6.22 0.37 -2.67
CA ALA A 106 5.50 0.03 -1.44
C ALA A 106 6.04 0.82 -0.23
N GLU A 107 7.36 1.06 -0.18
CA GLU A 107 7.98 1.92 0.82
C GLU A 107 7.58 3.39 0.59
N GLU A 108 7.57 3.85 -0.66
CA GLU A 108 7.17 5.22 -1.01
C GLU A 108 5.72 5.53 -0.60
N THR A 109 4.80 4.57 -0.76
CA THR A 109 3.40 4.73 -0.35
C THR A 109 3.28 4.95 1.17
N VAL A 110 4.11 4.24 1.96
CA VAL A 110 4.20 4.43 3.41
C VAL A 110 4.67 5.85 3.75
N TRP A 111 5.71 6.34 3.08
CA TRP A 111 6.20 7.71 3.29
C TRP A 111 5.15 8.76 2.94
N ASN A 112 4.41 8.55 1.85
CA ASN A 112 3.32 9.42 1.42
C ASN A 112 2.22 9.55 2.47
N LEU A 113 1.91 8.49 3.23
CA LEU A 113 0.93 8.54 4.31
C LEU A 113 1.42 9.47 5.42
N THR A 114 2.68 9.33 5.83
CA THR A 114 3.24 10.20 6.88
C THR A 114 3.38 11.65 6.44
N ASP A 115 3.74 11.90 5.19
CA ASP A 115 3.78 13.26 4.67
C ASP A 115 2.38 13.90 4.67
N ALA A 116 1.34 13.13 4.30
CA ALA A 116 -0.03 13.61 4.36
C ALA A 116 -0.47 13.93 5.80
N ILE A 117 -0.13 13.07 6.77
CA ILE A 117 -0.37 13.30 8.20
C ILE A 117 0.38 14.57 8.67
N ALA A 118 1.66 14.71 8.34
CA ALA A 118 2.50 15.84 8.74
C ALA A 118 1.97 17.18 8.22
N ASN A 119 1.39 17.17 7.02
CA ASN A 119 0.82 18.35 6.38
C ASN A 119 -0.64 18.62 6.81
N ALA A 120 -1.19 17.85 7.74
CA ALA A 120 -2.60 17.90 8.13
C ALA A 120 -3.55 17.82 6.91
N ASN A 121 -3.16 17.04 5.89
CA ASN A 121 -3.94 16.84 4.69
C ASN A 121 -4.76 15.55 4.84
N ALA A 122 -5.87 15.65 5.56
CA ALA A 122 -6.75 14.52 5.83
C ALA A 122 -7.27 13.84 4.54
N GLY A 123 -7.54 14.60 3.49
CA GLY A 123 -7.96 14.05 2.20
C GLY A 123 -6.89 13.16 1.59
N ARG A 124 -5.64 13.66 1.49
CA ARG A 124 -4.52 12.87 0.98
C ARG A 124 -4.18 11.69 1.88
N ALA A 125 -4.25 11.86 3.19
CA ALA A 125 -3.97 10.78 4.14
C ALA A 125 -5.00 9.64 4.01
N TRP A 126 -6.27 9.99 3.76
CA TRP A 126 -7.33 9.03 3.49
C TRP A 126 -7.12 8.26 2.18
N GLU A 127 -6.73 8.94 1.11
CA GLU A 127 -6.40 8.30 -0.17
C GLU A 127 -5.26 7.29 0.01
N VAL A 128 -4.13 7.73 0.58
CA VAL A 128 -2.94 6.87 0.74
C VAL A 128 -3.22 5.72 1.72
N LEU A 129 -4.05 5.94 2.75
CA LEU A 129 -4.50 4.87 3.63
C LEU A 129 -5.23 3.77 2.86
N ASN A 130 -6.17 4.15 1.97
CA ASN A 130 -6.88 3.18 1.15
C ASN A 130 -5.93 2.47 0.18
N ASP A 131 -4.93 3.17 -0.37
CA ASP A 131 -3.91 2.55 -1.22
C ASP A 131 -3.14 1.46 -0.45
N LEU A 132 -2.72 1.72 0.79
CA LEU A 132 -2.02 0.74 1.63
C LEU A 132 -2.89 -0.48 1.96
N ILE A 133 -4.18 -0.26 2.25
CA ILE A 133 -5.15 -1.35 2.48
C ILE A 133 -5.34 -2.17 1.20
N ASN A 134 -5.43 -1.51 0.05
CA ASN A 134 -5.55 -2.17 -1.26
C ASN A 134 -4.26 -2.92 -1.65
N GLN A 135 -3.09 -2.48 -1.15
CA GLN A 135 -1.83 -3.21 -1.21
C GLN A 135 -1.79 -4.40 -0.21
N GLY A 136 -2.89 -4.72 0.45
CA GLY A 136 -3.03 -5.87 1.34
C GLY A 136 -2.40 -5.69 2.71
N LYS A 137 -1.97 -4.48 3.08
CA LYS A 137 -1.49 -4.22 4.44
C LYS A 137 -2.66 -4.25 5.41
N THR A 138 -2.47 -4.95 6.51
CA THR A 138 -3.42 -5.05 7.60
C THR A 138 -3.37 -3.80 8.49
N ALA A 139 -4.43 -3.57 9.27
CA ALA A 139 -4.47 -2.44 10.20
C ALA A 139 -3.31 -2.47 11.21
N PRO A 140 -2.96 -3.60 11.85
CA PRO A 140 -1.80 -3.67 12.73
C PRO A 140 -0.47 -3.33 12.04
N GLU A 141 -0.28 -3.75 10.78
CA GLU A 141 0.92 -3.41 10.01
C GLU A 141 1.01 -1.90 9.76
N ILE A 142 -0.08 -1.28 9.32
CA ILE A 142 -0.12 0.16 9.05
C ILE A 142 0.11 0.96 10.34
N ILE A 143 -0.52 0.57 11.46
CA ILE A 143 -0.29 1.23 12.75
C ILE A 143 1.17 1.08 13.19
N GLY A 144 1.74 -0.12 13.07
CA GLY A 144 3.14 -0.38 13.39
C GLY A 144 4.11 0.48 12.56
N ILE A 145 3.80 0.66 11.27
CA ILE A 145 4.53 1.55 10.37
C ILE A 145 4.45 3.00 10.84
N ILE A 146 3.23 3.52 11.09
CA ILE A 146 3.03 4.90 11.60
C ILE A 146 3.80 5.09 12.91
N GLN A 147 3.73 4.12 13.82
CA GLN A 147 4.40 4.18 15.10
C GLN A 147 5.92 4.20 14.97
N TRP A 148 6.50 3.33 14.14
CA TRP A 148 7.94 3.35 13.83
C TRP A 148 8.38 4.71 13.26
N LEU A 149 7.56 5.31 12.39
CA LEU A 149 7.84 6.62 11.80
C LEU A 149 7.82 7.73 12.85
N LEU A 150 6.82 7.74 13.74
CA LEU A 150 6.72 8.69 14.84
C LEU A 150 7.89 8.55 15.83
N GLU A 151 8.30 7.31 16.13
CA GLU A 151 9.46 7.02 16.98
C GLU A 151 10.76 7.53 16.36
N ASN A 152 10.99 7.29 15.07
CA ASN A 152 12.18 7.81 14.39
C ASN A 152 12.13 9.33 14.25
N ALA A 153 10.96 9.93 14.04
CA ALA A 153 10.79 11.39 14.07
C ALA A 153 11.15 11.96 15.44
N TYR A 154 10.69 11.33 16.54
CA TYR A 154 11.06 11.71 17.91
C TYR A 154 12.58 11.71 18.12
N LYS A 155 13.29 10.70 17.60
CA LYS A 155 14.76 10.58 17.66
C LYS A 155 15.51 11.71 16.93
N THR A 156 14.87 12.44 16.02
CA THR A 156 15.47 13.62 15.38
C THR A 156 15.31 14.90 16.20
N THR A 157 14.51 14.87 17.27
CA THR A 157 14.30 16.03 18.14
C THR A 157 15.40 16.12 19.19
N SER A 158 15.62 17.32 19.73
CA SER A 158 16.57 17.53 20.84
C SER A 158 16.16 16.85 22.16
N ALA A 159 14.96 16.27 22.23
CA ALA A 159 14.46 15.58 23.41
C ALA A 159 14.87 14.09 23.46
N SER A 160 15.49 13.57 22.39
CA SER A 160 16.00 12.20 22.35
C SER A 160 17.52 12.18 22.41
N GLU A 161 18.07 11.28 23.22
CA GLU A 161 19.52 10.97 23.22
C GLU A 161 19.88 9.98 22.10
N GLU A 162 18.90 9.22 21.60
CA GLU A 162 19.07 8.29 20.50
C GLU A 162 18.82 8.97 19.16
N LYS A 163 19.54 8.52 18.12
CA LYS A 163 19.36 8.98 16.74
C LYS A 163 18.81 7.87 15.84
N PRO A 164 18.17 8.21 14.71
CA PRO A 164 17.82 7.23 13.68
C PRO A 164 19.05 6.45 13.21
N LYS A 165 18.85 5.18 12.82
CA LYS A 165 19.97 4.27 12.45
C LYS A 165 20.69 4.66 11.15
N SER A 166 20.08 5.48 10.30
CA SER A 166 20.59 5.84 8.98
C SER A 166 20.23 7.29 8.65
N ALA A 167 21.15 7.97 7.96
CA ALA A 167 20.93 9.32 7.45
C ALA A 167 19.73 9.40 6.48
N TYR A 168 19.44 8.33 5.75
CA TYR A 168 18.24 8.27 4.88
C TYR A 168 16.96 8.38 5.70
N VAL A 169 16.85 7.59 6.77
CA VAL A 169 15.68 7.62 7.67
C VAL A 169 15.58 8.97 8.36
N GLU A 170 16.70 9.50 8.88
CA GLU A 170 16.75 10.82 9.50
C GLU A 170 16.23 11.92 8.58
N ASN A 171 16.70 11.96 7.32
CA ASN A 171 16.25 12.94 6.34
C ASN A 171 14.76 12.80 5.99
N LYS A 172 14.22 11.58 5.98
CA LYS A 172 12.80 11.33 5.71
C LYS A 172 11.89 11.73 6.88
N VAL A 173 12.30 11.49 8.13
CA VAL A 173 11.45 11.72 9.32
C VAL A 173 11.67 13.09 9.98
N ALA A 174 12.79 13.77 9.72
CA ALA A 174 13.04 15.11 10.28
C ALA A 174 11.96 16.14 9.90
N PRO A 175 11.44 16.20 8.65
CA PRO A 175 10.33 17.09 8.30
C PRO A 175 9.05 16.79 9.10
N LEU A 176 8.75 15.52 9.35
CA LEU A 176 7.62 15.10 10.19
C LEU A 176 7.78 15.62 11.61
N ALA A 177 8.98 15.52 12.18
CA ALA A 177 9.28 16.01 13.52
C ALA A 177 9.15 17.53 13.64
N GLN A 178 9.65 18.27 12.65
CA GLN A 178 9.58 19.73 12.59
C GLN A 178 8.15 20.24 12.47
N ARG A 179 7.31 19.60 11.64
CA ARG A 179 5.92 20.00 11.41
C ARG A 179 4.99 19.70 12.59
N LEU A 180 5.10 18.50 13.17
CA LEU A 180 4.26 18.10 14.31
C LEU A 180 4.71 18.79 15.61
N GLY A 181 6.02 18.88 15.83
CA GLY A 181 6.60 19.33 17.09
C GLY A 181 6.45 18.29 18.21
N LEU A 182 7.29 18.42 19.24
CA LEU A 182 7.47 17.44 20.31
C LEU A 182 6.16 17.01 21.00
N LYS A 183 5.31 17.99 21.36
CA LYS A 183 4.05 17.71 22.08
C LYS A 183 3.10 16.85 21.24
N LYS A 184 2.93 17.17 19.94
CA LYS A 184 2.03 16.41 19.08
C LYS A 184 2.60 15.04 18.70
N LEU A 185 3.93 14.92 18.55
CA LEU A 185 4.57 13.61 18.34
C LEU A 185 4.23 12.65 19.49
N ILE A 186 4.41 13.09 20.74
CA ILE A 186 4.09 12.27 21.92
C ILE A 186 2.60 11.92 21.95
N GLN A 187 1.72 12.89 21.68
CA GLN A 187 0.27 12.64 21.60
C GLN A 187 -0.10 11.63 20.50
N ALA A 188 0.52 11.74 19.33
CA ALA A 188 0.32 10.83 18.21
C ALA A 188 0.77 9.40 18.56
N MET A 189 1.95 9.25 19.19
CA MET A 189 2.45 7.95 19.64
C MET A 189 1.52 7.31 20.68
N ASN A 190 1.04 8.10 21.65
CA ASN A 190 0.07 7.61 22.63
C ASN A 190 -1.23 7.17 21.98
N LEU A 191 -1.73 7.92 21.00
CA LEU A 191 -2.93 7.56 20.25
C LEU A 191 -2.75 6.24 19.47
N CYS A 192 -1.59 6.02 18.84
CA CYS A 192 -1.27 4.74 18.19
C CYS A 192 -1.28 3.57 19.20
N ASN A 193 -0.71 3.77 20.39
CA ASN A 193 -0.71 2.76 21.45
C ASN A 193 -2.13 2.45 21.95
N GLU A 194 -2.95 3.47 22.17
CA GLU A 194 -4.35 3.33 22.59
C GLU A 194 -5.17 2.53 21.56
N VAL A 195 -5.08 2.90 20.28
CA VAL A 195 -5.81 2.22 19.20
C VAL A 195 -5.32 0.78 19.03
N THR A 196 -4.01 0.53 19.14
CA THR A 196 -3.45 -0.82 19.11
C THR A 196 -4.00 -1.69 20.25
N ALA A 197 -4.08 -1.15 21.46
CA ALA A 197 -4.65 -1.85 22.60
C ALA A 197 -6.15 -2.12 22.40
N GLN A 198 -6.89 -1.15 21.86
CA GLN A 198 -8.32 -1.28 21.57
C GLN A 198 -8.60 -2.41 20.57
N ILE A 199 -7.84 -2.47 19.47
CA ILE A 199 -7.96 -3.53 18.45
C ILE A 199 -7.75 -4.91 19.07
N ARG A 200 -6.72 -5.06 19.92
CA ARG A 200 -6.39 -6.34 20.57
C ARG A 200 -7.41 -6.81 21.61
N GLN A 201 -8.05 -5.89 22.34
CA GLN A 201 -8.90 -6.23 23.48
C GLN A 201 -10.38 -6.38 23.14
N SER A 202 -10.90 -5.58 22.20
CA SER A 202 -12.35 -5.37 22.08
C SER A 202 -13.00 -5.98 20.84
N GLY A 203 -12.24 -6.64 19.95
CA GLY A 203 -12.76 -7.10 18.66
C GLY A 203 -13.35 -5.95 17.83
N ALA A 204 -12.91 -4.72 18.09
CA ALA A 204 -13.35 -3.53 17.38
C ALA A 204 -13.12 -3.69 15.87
N ASN A 205 -13.94 -3.01 15.07
CA ASN A 205 -13.73 -2.95 13.63
C ASN A 205 -12.37 -2.30 13.35
N GLU A 206 -11.37 -3.13 13.02
CA GLU A 206 -9.97 -2.72 12.88
C GLU A 206 -9.80 -1.64 11.81
N ARG A 207 -10.55 -1.76 10.72
CA ARG A 207 -10.55 -0.78 9.64
C ARG A 207 -11.05 0.57 10.11
N LEU A 208 -12.20 0.61 10.81
CA LEU A 208 -12.74 1.85 11.35
C LEU A 208 -11.80 2.48 12.37
N ALA A 209 -11.17 1.68 13.23
CA ALA A 209 -10.21 2.16 14.22
C ALA A 209 -8.98 2.81 13.55
N LEU A 210 -8.47 2.19 12.49
CA LEU A 210 -7.37 2.71 11.67
C LEU A 210 -7.76 4.00 10.93
N GLU A 211 -8.93 4.03 10.29
CA GLU A 211 -9.44 5.22 9.61
C GLU A 211 -9.58 6.41 10.56
N LEU A 212 -10.15 6.18 11.75
CA LEU A 212 -10.26 7.21 12.79
C LEU A 212 -8.90 7.66 13.33
N LEU A 213 -7.94 6.73 13.48
CA LEU A 213 -6.57 7.07 13.88
C LEU A 213 -5.96 8.03 12.87
N VAL A 214 -5.95 7.67 11.58
CA VAL A 214 -5.34 8.49 10.52
C VAL A 214 -6.03 9.85 10.41
N LEU A 215 -7.36 9.91 10.52
CA LEU A 215 -8.10 11.19 10.54
C LEU A 215 -7.74 12.06 11.74
N LYS A 216 -7.65 11.50 12.95
CA LYS A 216 -7.24 12.23 14.16
C LYS A 216 -5.81 12.76 14.06
N LEU A 217 -4.91 11.99 13.47
CA LEU A 217 -3.52 12.39 13.23
C LEU A 217 -3.41 13.47 12.15
N SER A 218 -4.28 13.43 11.14
CA SER A 218 -4.24 14.32 9.97
C SER A 218 -5.12 15.56 10.10
N THR A 219 -5.81 15.75 11.22
CA THR A 219 -6.59 16.96 11.50
C THR A 219 -5.84 17.81 12.51
N HIS A 220 -5.82 19.13 12.28
CA HIS A 220 -5.37 20.03 13.33
C HIS A 220 -6.35 19.88 14.49
N SER A 221 -5.86 19.36 15.62
CA SER A 221 -6.55 19.47 16.90
C SER A 221 -6.85 20.95 17.09
N SER A 222 -8.13 21.31 16.85
CA SER A 222 -8.61 22.66 17.07
C SER A 222 -8.34 22.99 18.53
N LYS A 223 -7.79 24.18 18.75
CA LYS A 223 -7.48 24.74 20.06
C LYS A 223 -8.61 24.55 21.06
#